data_AF-A0AAU7SXR4-F1
#
_entry.id   AF-A0AAU7SXR4-F1
#
_cell.length_a   1.000
_cell.length_b   1.000
_cell.length_c   1.000
_cell.angle_alpha   90.00
_cell.angle_beta   90.00
_cell.angle_gamma   90.00
#
_symmetry.space_group_name_H-M   'P 1'
#
loop_
_entity.id
_entity.type
_entity.pdbx_description
1 polymer ?
#
loop_
_entity_poly.entity_id
_entity_poly.type
_entity_poly.pdbx_seq_one_letter_code
_entity_poly.pdbx_strand_id
1 'polypeptide(L)'
;MLQVMKTLFKQGAITTLGTIFLAGCAGTMPIQEHKAQRVTVNAVTAQGVGNKIGTVELRDSPAGLVINTDLSDLPPGPHGFHIHEKGFCGPAEKDGKMGAALAAGGHFNPNQAPHHGTPLTGHLGDLPLITVEASGKSQQKLVAPRLKLADVQGLAIMVHAGGDNYADEPKPLGGGGDRIACGVIQ
;
A
#
# COMPACT_ATOMS: atom_id res chain seq x y z
N MET A 1 9.19 -51.64 -87.89
CA MET A 1 8.03 -50.73 -87.98
C MET A 1 8.03 -49.91 -86.69
N LEU A 2 8.68 -48.74 -86.68
CA LEU A 2 8.03 -47.43 -86.52
C LEU A 2 7.11 -47.42 -85.28
N GLN A 3 7.39 -46.73 -84.17
CA GLN A 3 7.40 -45.26 -83.98
C GLN A 3 7.66 -45.00 -82.46
N VAL A 4 8.46 -43.98 -82.07
CA VAL A 4 8.00 -42.73 -81.39
C VAL A 4 7.68 -42.97 -79.89
N MET A 5 8.03 -42.19 -78.87
CA MET A 5 8.30 -40.77 -78.67
C MET A 5 8.89 -40.57 -77.25
N LYS A 6 9.65 -39.48 -77.07
CA LYS A 6 9.71 -38.57 -75.90
C LYS A 6 9.65 -39.16 -74.48
N THR A 7 10.64 -38.81 -73.67
CA THR A 7 10.56 -38.31 -72.26
C THR A 7 11.99 -38.39 -71.68
N LEU A 8 12.51 -37.55 -70.80
CA LEU A 8 12.14 -36.32 -70.12
C LEU A 8 13.46 -35.80 -69.53
N PHE A 9 13.65 -34.49 -69.52
CA PHE A 9 14.72 -33.80 -68.79
C PHE A 9 14.72 -34.26 -67.32
N LYS A 10 15.83 -34.79 -66.81
CA LYS A 10 16.09 -34.90 -65.38
C LYS A 10 16.95 -33.70 -64.96
N GLN A 11 16.30 -32.69 -64.39
CA GLN A 11 16.98 -31.65 -63.61
C GLN A 11 17.38 -32.27 -62.26
N GLY A 12 18.68 -32.24 -61.95
CA GLY A 12 19.20 -32.66 -60.66
C GLY A 12 18.75 -31.68 -59.57
N ALA A 13 17.95 -32.18 -58.63
CA ALA A 13 17.60 -31.44 -57.43
C ALA A 13 18.81 -31.43 -56.48
N ILE A 14 19.40 -30.26 -56.28
CA ILE A 14 20.39 -30.01 -55.24
C ILE A 14 19.63 -29.87 -53.92
N THR A 15 19.75 -30.88 -53.05
CA THR A 15 19.24 -30.86 -51.68
C THR A 15 20.23 -30.09 -50.78
N THR A 16 20.00 -28.80 -50.57
CA THR A 16 20.63 -28.05 -49.48
C THR A 16 19.87 -28.31 -48.18
N LEU A 17 20.48 -29.04 -47.24
CA LEU A 17 20.01 -29.11 -45.85
C LEU A 17 20.15 -27.73 -45.21
N GLY A 18 19.06 -27.00 -45.10
CA GLY A 18 18.99 -25.77 -44.32
C GLY A 18 18.83 -26.09 -42.84
N THR A 19 19.89 -25.92 -42.05
CA THR A 19 19.83 -25.93 -40.59
C THR A 19 19.06 -24.72 -40.10
N ILE A 20 17.82 -24.95 -39.64
CA ILE A 20 17.02 -23.95 -38.93
C ILE A 20 17.58 -23.83 -37.52
N PHE A 21 18.40 -22.81 -37.27
CA PHE A 21 18.73 -22.38 -35.91
C PHE A 21 17.47 -21.71 -35.32
N LEU A 22 16.71 -22.44 -34.49
CA LEU A 22 15.76 -21.81 -33.57
C LEU A 22 16.59 -21.08 -32.50
N ALA A 23 16.89 -19.82 -32.75
CA ALA A 23 17.29 -18.89 -31.69
C ALA A 23 16.07 -18.69 -30.77
N GLY A 24 15.94 -19.57 -29.78
CA GLY A 24 14.98 -19.40 -28.69
C GLY A 24 15.38 -18.17 -27.89
N CYS A 25 14.72 -17.04 -28.17
CA CYS A 25 14.76 -15.88 -27.29
C CYS A 25 14.13 -16.30 -25.95
N ALA A 26 14.96 -16.75 -25.02
CA ALA A 26 14.60 -16.83 -23.61
C ALA A 26 14.44 -15.39 -23.10
N GLY A 27 13.29 -14.79 -23.39
CA GLY A 27 12.90 -13.52 -22.81
C GLY A 27 12.77 -13.72 -21.31
N THR A 28 13.80 -13.34 -20.56
CA THR A 28 13.68 -13.13 -19.12
C THR A 28 12.63 -12.04 -18.92
N MET A 29 11.42 -12.45 -18.55
CA MET A 29 10.40 -11.53 -18.07
C MET A 29 11.04 -10.75 -16.91
N PRO A 30 11.08 -9.39 -16.95
CA PRO A 30 11.58 -8.64 -15.81
C PRO A 30 10.71 -8.99 -14.61
N ILE A 31 11.32 -9.52 -13.57
CA ILE A 31 10.66 -9.61 -12.26
C ILE A 31 10.38 -8.17 -11.87
N GLN A 32 9.11 -7.77 -11.93
CA GLN A 32 8.69 -6.46 -11.48
C GLN A 32 8.90 -6.41 -9.97
N GLU A 33 10.06 -5.91 -9.55
CA GLU A 33 10.37 -5.65 -8.16
C GLU A 33 9.37 -4.59 -7.69
N HIS A 34 8.29 -5.04 -7.05
CA HIS A 34 7.30 -4.13 -6.46
C HIS A 34 8.03 -3.28 -5.42
N LYS A 35 8.30 -2.02 -5.78
CA LYS A 35 8.99 -1.01 -4.97
C LYS A 35 8.33 -0.97 -3.60
N ALA A 36 9.07 -1.36 -2.57
CA ALA A 36 8.66 -1.18 -1.19
C ALA A 36 9.08 0.23 -0.75
N GLN A 37 8.20 0.91 -0.03
CA GLN A 37 8.45 2.23 0.52
C GLN A 37 8.39 2.17 2.04
N ARG A 38 9.46 2.63 2.69
CA ARG A 38 9.54 2.69 4.15
C ARG A 38 9.21 4.09 4.64
N VAL A 39 8.20 4.19 5.50
CA VAL A 39 7.71 5.41 6.14
C VAL A 39 8.21 5.42 7.57
N THR A 40 8.90 6.49 7.97
CA THR A 40 9.24 6.70 9.39
C THR A 40 7.99 7.19 10.12
N VAL A 41 7.67 6.55 11.24
CA VAL A 41 6.56 6.94 12.12
C VAL A 41 7.12 7.49 13.42
N ASN A 42 6.61 8.64 13.84
CA ASN A 42 7.01 9.32 15.06
C ASN A 42 5.82 9.46 16.01
N ALA A 43 6.09 9.49 17.31
CA ALA A 43 5.11 9.93 18.29
C ALA A 43 4.69 11.38 18.01
N VAL A 44 3.44 11.74 18.32
CA VAL A 44 2.94 13.11 18.16
C VAL A 44 2.21 13.58 19.41
N THR A 45 2.33 14.87 19.70
CA THR A 45 1.60 15.54 20.78
C THR A 45 1.08 16.89 20.29
N ALA A 46 0.29 17.58 21.13
CA ALA A 46 -0.14 18.95 20.85
C ALA A 46 1.04 19.94 20.71
N GLN A 47 2.23 19.57 21.18
CA GLN A 47 3.45 20.39 21.08
C GLN A 47 4.22 20.16 19.78
N GLY A 48 3.99 19.04 19.07
CA GLY A 48 4.78 18.74 17.88
C GLY A 48 4.91 17.27 17.54
N VAL A 49 5.80 17.02 16.58
CA VAL A 49 6.32 15.70 16.26
C VAL A 49 7.44 15.37 17.25
N GLY A 50 7.32 14.22 17.91
CA GLY A 50 8.27 13.71 18.90
C GLY A 50 9.24 12.69 18.31
N ASN A 51 9.68 11.76 19.17
CA ASN A 51 10.65 10.74 18.81
C ASN A 51 10.11 9.75 17.78
N LYS A 52 11.03 9.20 16.98
CA LYS A 52 10.75 8.04 16.12
C LYS A 52 10.34 6.85 16.99
N ILE A 53 9.23 6.21 16.61
CA ILE A 53 8.71 5.00 17.26
C ILE A 53 8.78 3.76 16.36
N GLY A 54 9.29 3.90 15.13
CA GLY A 54 9.45 2.76 14.23
C GLY A 54 9.22 3.13 12.78
N THR A 55 8.80 2.15 11.99
CA THR A 55 8.52 2.31 10.57
C THR A 55 7.31 1.52 10.12
N VAL A 56 6.71 1.97 9.02
CA VAL A 56 5.72 1.21 8.26
C VAL A 56 6.26 1.01 6.85
N GLU A 57 6.26 -0.22 6.36
CA GLU A 57 6.63 -0.53 4.98
C GLU A 57 5.38 -0.78 4.14
N LEU A 58 5.32 -0.10 2.99
CA LEU A 58 4.22 -0.14 2.04
C LEU A 58 4.70 -0.82 0.76
N ARG A 59 3.94 -1.80 0.26
CA ARG A 59 4.29 -2.52 -0.97
C ARG A 59 3.05 -2.97 -1.73
N ASP A 60 3.03 -2.74 -3.04
CA ASP A 60 1.94 -3.23 -3.89
C ASP A 60 1.91 -4.77 -3.96
N SER A 61 0.69 -5.30 -4.02
CA SER A 61 0.42 -6.71 -4.31
C SER A 61 -0.84 -6.86 -5.16
N PRO A 62 -1.11 -8.06 -5.71
CA PRO A 62 -2.39 -8.34 -6.38
C PRO A 62 -3.60 -8.13 -5.46
N ALA A 63 -3.45 -8.30 -4.15
CA ALA A 63 -4.52 -8.16 -3.16
C ALA A 63 -4.75 -6.71 -2.69
N GLY A 64 -3.94 -5.74 -3.13
CA GLY A 64 -3.95 -4.35 -2.64
C GLY A 64 -2.60 -3.94 -2.07
N LEU A 65 -2.59 -2.82 -1.33
CA LEU A 65 -1.41 -2.31 -0.65
C LEU A 65 -1.14 -3.15 0.60
N VAL A 66 0.00 -3.84 0.63
CA VAL A 66 0.50 -4.53 1.82
C VAL A 66 1.16 -3.50 2.72
N ILE A 67 0.84 -3.57 4.00
CA ILE A 67 1.34 -2.66 5.02
C ILE A 67 1.98 -3.50 6.13
N ASN A 68 3.30 -3.40 6.29
CA ASN A 68 4.02 -4.06 7.36
C ASN A 68 4.37 -3.03 8.44
N THR A 69 3.84 -3.19 9.65
CA THR A 69 4.19 -2.36 10.80
C THR A 69 5.42 -2.93 11.49
N ASP A 70 6.30 -2.04 11.96
CA ASP A 70 7.35 -2.32 12.94
C ASP A 70 7.43 -1.10 13.85
N LEU A 71 6.51 -1.06 14.82
CA LEU A 71 6.29 0.07 15.73
C LEU A 71 6.54 -0.37 17.18
N SER A 72 7.03 0.56 18.00
CA SER A 72 7.27 0.43 19.43
C SER A 72 6.65 1.60 20.21
N ASP A 73 6.78 1.57 21.54
CA ASP A 73 6.43 2.68 22.43
C ASP A 73 4.96 3.14 22.32
N LEU A 74 4.07 2.21 21.95
CA LEU A 74 2.63 2.43 21.90
C LEU A 74 1.94 1.81 23.13
N PRO A 75 0.80 2.35 23.59
CA PRO A 75 -0.02 1.70 24.61
C PRO A 75 -0.47 0.30 24.15
N PRO A 76 -0.53 -0.71 25.03
CA PRO A 76 -1.06 -2.02 24.65
C PRO A 76 -2.56 -1.97 24.31
N GLY A 77 -2.97 -2.73 23.30
CA GLY A 77 -4.37 -2.85 22.87
C GLY A 77 -4.61 -2.55 21.39
N PRO A 78 -5.89 -2.50 20.96
CA PRO A 78 -6.24 -2.13 19.59
C PRO A 78 -6.14 -0.61 19.38
N HIS A 79 -5.60 -0.21 18.22
CA HIS A 79 -5.47 1.18 17.81
C HIS A 79 -6.00 1.37 16.39
N GLY A 80 -6.84 2.39 16.20
CA GLY A 80 -7.28 2.82 14.88
C GLY A 80 -6.11 3.27 14.03
N PHE A 81 -6.13 2.91 12.75
CA PHE A 81 -5.00 3.06 11.85
C PHE A 81 -5.49 3.50 10.48
N HIS A 82 -5.06 4.68 10.04
CA HIS A 82 -5.65 5.33 8.87
C HIS A 82 -4.60 6.04 8.00
N ILE A 83 -4.94 6.23 6.73
CA ILE A 83 -4.30 7.24 5.88
C ILE A 83 -5.10 8.55 6.01
N HIS A 84 -4.39 9.64 6.28
CA HIS A 84 -4.91 11.00 6.36
C HIS A 84 -4.56 11.82 5.12
N GLU A 85 -5.44 12.75 4.77
CA GLU A 85 -5.46 13.45 3.49
C GLU A 85 -4.31 14.45 3.24
N LYS A 86 -3.52 14.80 4.26
CA LYS A 86 -2.37 15.70 4.12
C LYS A 86 -1.11 15.07 4.70
N GLY A 87 -0.02 15.10 3.94
CA GLY A 87 1.32 14.65 4.35
C GLY A 87 2.00 15.60 5.34
N PHE A 88 1.35 15.87 6.47
CA PHE A 88 1.90 16.75 7.49
C PHE A 88 1.45 16.35 8.90
N CYS A 89 2.42 15.91 9.72
CA CYS A 89 2.16 15.40 11.07
C CYS A 89 2.19 16.48 12.18
N GLY A 90 2.24 17.76 11.80
CA GLY A 90 2.28 18.86 12.77
C GLY A 90 0.98 19.05 13.55
N PRO A 91 1.05 19.66 14.74
CA PRO A 91 -0.14 19.99 15.50
C PRO A 91 -0.91 21.13 14.80
N ALA A 92 -2.20 21.22 15.06
CA ALA A 92 -3.03 22.35 14.65
C ALA A 92 -4.09 22.63 15.72
N GLU A 93 -4.71 23.81 15.65
CA GLU A 93 -5.80 24.17 16.54
C GLU A 93 -7.14 23.63 16.01
N LYS A 94 -7.96 23.08 16.92
CA LYS A 94 -9.36 22.78 16.69
C LYS A 94 -10.15 23.15 17.94
N ASP A 95 -11.23 23.90 17.77
CA ASP A 95 -12.11 24.35 18.86
C ASP A 95 -11.35 25.06 20.00
N GLY A 96 -10.37 25.91 19.65
CA GLY A 96 -9.57 26.67 20.60
C GLY A 96 -8.51 25.87 21.36
N LYS A 97 -8.25 24.61 20.95
CA LYS A 97 -7.24 23.75 21.57
C LYS A 97 -6.29 23.18 20.53
N MET A 98 -5.00 23.21 20.84
CA MET A 98 -3.98 22.51 20.04
C MET A 98 -4.15 21.00 20.19
N GLY A 99 -4.22 20.30 19.07
CA GLY A 99 -4.26 18.84 19.02
C GLY A 99 -3.09 18.26 18.24
N ALA A 100 -2.67 17.06 18.63
CA ALA A 100 -1.58 16.32 18.00
C ALA A 100 -1.93 15.98 16.54
N ALA A 101 -0.97 16.18 15.63
CA ALA A 101 -1.07 15.82 14.22
C ALA A 101 -2.34 16.29 13.48
N LEU A 102 -3.06 17.30 13.99
CA LEU A 102 -4.33 17.76 13.40
C LEU A 102 -4.15 18.35 12.00
N ALA A 103 -2.95 18.86 11.68
CA ALA A 103 -2.67 19.40 10.37
C ALA A 103 -2.62 18.35 9.24
N ALA A 104 -2.63 17.05 9.58
CA ALA A 104 -2.80 15.96 8.62
C ALA A 104 -4.22 15.90 8.00
N GLY A 105 -5.17 16.67 8.53
CA GLY A 105 -6.56 16.68 8.03
C GLY A 105 -7.37 15.47 8.49
N GLY A 106 -8.46 15.17 7.78
CA GLY A 106 -9.31 14.00 8.01
C GLY A 106 -8.76 12.70 7.43
N HIS A 107 -9.55 11.63 7.44
CA HIS A 107 -9.22 10.39 6.73
C HIS A 107 -9.19 10.67 5.23
N PHE A 108 -8.30 10.02 4.50
CA PHE A 108 -8.21 10.14 3.06
C PHE A 108 -9.50 9.61 2.41
N ASN A 109 -10.29 10.52 1.82
CA ASN A 109 -11.62 10.22 1.29
C ASN A 109 -11.86 10.86 -0.10
N PRO A 110 -11.05 10.52 -1.13
CA PRO A 110 -11.17 11.12 -2.46
C PRO A 110 -12.51 10.79 -3.13
N ASN A 111 -13.13 9.66 -2.76
CA ASN A 111 -14.40 9.20 -3.32
C ASN A 111 -15.62 9.74 -2.57
N GLN A 112 -15.41 10.62 -1.58
CA GLN A 112 -16.48 11.22 -0.77
C GLN A 112 -17.45 10.18 -0.19
N ALA A 113 -16.89 9.07 0.31
CA ALA A 113 -17.67 8.07 1.03
C ALA A 113 -18.39 8.75 2.20
N PRO A 114 -19.67 8.45 2.43
CA PRO A 114 -20.50 9.20 3.38
C PRO A 114 -20.16 8.93 4.85
N HIS A 115 -19.49 7.81 5.13
CA HIS A 115 -19.23 7.31 6.47
C HIS A 115 -17.85 6.67 6.55
N HIS A 116 -17.30 6.63 7.76
CA HIS A 116 -16.17 5.76 8.08
C HIS A 116 -16.61 4.28 8.05
N GLY A 117 -15.68 3.38 7.71
CA GLY A 117 -15.99 1.97 7.52
C GLY A 117 -14.81 1.03 7.65
N THR A 118 -15.01 -0.18 7.16
CA THR A 118 -14.00 -1.25 7.13
C THR A 118 -12.96 -0.96 6.04
N PRO A 119 -11.86 -1.72 5.93
CA PRO A 119 -10.93 -1.60 4.80
C PRO A 119 -11.55 -1.80 3.41
N LEU A 120 -12.76 -2.38 3.35
CA LEU A 120 -13.53 -2.61 2.14
C LEU A 120 -14.65 -1.57 1.93
N THR A 121 -14.99 -0.78 2.95
CA THR A 121 -16.12 0.18 2.94
C THR A 121 -15.66 1.55 3.46
N GLY A 122 -16.51 2.57 3.39
CA GLY A 122 -16.16 3.89 3.93
C GLY A 122 -14.98 4.59 3.24
N HIS A 123 -14.25 5.41 3.98
CA HIS A 123 -13.18 6.25 3.44
C HIS A 123 -12.07 5.39 2.83
N LEU A 124 -11.42 5.88 1.78
CA LEU A 124 -10.37 5.10 1.11
C LEU A 124 -9.14 4.88 2.01
N GLY A 125 -8.91 5.79 2.95
CA GLY A 125 -7.86 5.71 3.97
C GLY A 125 -8.21 4.88 5.21
N ASP A 126 -9.39 4.26 5.28
CA ASP A 126 -9.74 3.35 6.38
C ASP A 126 -8.96 2.02 6.21
N LEU A 127 -8.11 1.67 7.18
CA LEU A 127 -7.25 0.48 7.14
C LEU A 127 -7.64 -0.52 8.23
N PRO A 128 -7.14 -1.77 8.22
CA PRO A 128 -7.29 -2.64 9.37
C PRO A 128 -6.62 -1.99 10.59
N LEU A 129 -7.27 -2.04 11.76
CA LEU A 129 -6.67 -1.61 13.01
C LEU A 129 -5.37 -2.38 13.30
N ILE A 130 -4.48 -1.76 14.07
CA ILE A 130 -3.29 -2.44 14.60
C ILE A 130 -3.55 -2.89 16.03
N THR A 131 -2.93 -4.00 16.42
CA THR A 131 -2.90 -4.48 17.81
C THR A 131 -1.50 -4.32 18.34
N VAL A 132 -1.38 -3.63 19.47
CA VAL A 132 -0.13 -3.43 20.18
C VAL A 132 -0.07 -4.43 21.33
N GLU A 133 1.03 -5.19 21.39
CA GLU A 133 1.31 -6.16 22.43
C GLU A 133 1.58 -5.49 23.78
N ALA A 134 1.58 -6.27 24.87
CA ALA A 134 1.95 -5.80 26.20
C ALA A 134 3.37 -5.19 26.26
N SER A 135 4.24 -5.55 25.31
CA SER A 135 5.60 -5.00 25.15
C SER A 135 5.62 -3.59 24.55
N GLY A 136 4.47 -3.05 24.12
CA GLY A 136 4.34 -1.79 23.41
C GLY A 136 4.67 -1.88 21.92
N LYS A 137 4.78 -3.10 21.36
CA LYS A 137 5.13 -3.33 19.95
C LYS A 137 3.93 -3.70 19.08
N SER A 138 3.95 -3.24 17.83
CA SER A 138 3.08 -3.74 16.76
C SER A 138 3.96 -4.15 15.57
N GLN A 139 3.98 -5.45 15.29
CA GLN A 139 4.67 -6.06 14.15
C GLN A 139 3.68 -6.90 13.34
N GLN A 140 2.94 -6.24 12.45
CA GLN A 140 1.80 -6.84 11.77
C GLN A 140 1.90 -6.65 10.26
N LYS A 141 1.40 -7.64 9.52
CA LYS A 141 1.21 -7.58 8.08
C LYS A 141 -0.27 -7.40 7.78
N LEU A 142 -0.63 -6.24 7.27
CA LEU A 142 -1.99 -5.85 6.91
C LEU A 142 -2.13 -5.74 5.39
N VAL A 143 -3.36 -5.73 4.91
CA VAL A 143 -3.70 -5.48 3.50
C VAL A 143 -4.79 -4.43 3.44
N ALA A 144 -4.58 -3.40 2.63
CA ALA A 144 -5.59 -2.41 2.25
C ALA A 144 -6.04 -2.70 0.80
N PRO A 145 -7.16 -3.42 0.61
CA PRO A 145 -7.47 -4.00 -0.71
C PRO A 145 -7.82 -2.97 -1.78
N ARG A 146 -8.26 -1.78 -1.36
CA ARG A 146 -8.69 -0.69 -2.24
C ARG A 146 -7.58 0.31 -2.58
N LEU A 147 -6.36 0.11 -2.06
CA LEU A 147 -5.24 1.03 -2.21
C LEU A 147 -4.08 0.40 -2.99
N LYS A 148 -3.31 1.27 -3.65
CA LYS A 148 -1.97 1.05 -4.19
C LYS A 148 -1.01 2.09 -3.63
N LEU A 149 0.29 1.83 -3.76
CA LEU A 149 1.33 2.73 -3.26
C LEU A 149 1.24 4.13 -3.91
N ALA A 150 0.81 4.20 -5.17
CA ALA A 150 0.65 5.46 -5.89
C ALA A 150 -0.48 6.35 -5.31
N ASP A 151 -1.51 5.76 -4.70
CA ASP A 151 -2.68 6.48 -4.19
C ASP A 151 -2.37 7.27 -2.92
N VAL A 152 -1.29 6.90 -2.21
CA VAL A 152 -0.99 7.38 -0.86
C VAL A 152 0.25 8.29 -0.80
N GLN A 153 0.85 8.60 -1.95
CA GLN A 153 2.03 9.48 -2.01
C GLN A 153 1.68 10.89 -1.54
N GLY A 154 2.54 11.46 -0.68
CA GLY A 154 2.32 12.78 -0.08
C GLY A 154 1.24 12.82 0.99
N LEU A 155 0.71 11.68 1.43
CA LEU A 155 -0.28 11.57 2.50
C LEU A 155 0.38 11.19 3.83
N ALA A 156 -0.41 11.04 4.90
CA ALA A 156 0.11 10.67 6.22
C ALA A 156 -0.53 9.37 6.73
N ILE A 157 0.28 8.51 7.32
CA ILE A 157 -0.17 7.40 8.17
C ILE A 157 -0.46 7.96 9.56
N MET A 158 -1.55 7.52 10.19
CA MET A 158 -1.96 7.94 11.53
C MET A 158 -2.28 6.72 12.41
N VAL A 159 -1.82 6.76 13.65
CA VAL A 159 -2.22 5.84 14.73
C VAL A 159 -3.01 6.63 15.76
N HIS A 160 -4.20 6.14 16.11
CA HIS A 160 -5.09 6.74 17.10
C HIS A 160 -4.88 6.14 18.49
N ALA A 161 -5.29 6.86 19.54
CA ALA A 161 -5.17 6.44 20.94
C ALA A 161 -6.12 5.27 21.27
N GLY A 162 -7.34 5.30 20.74
CA GLY A 162 -8.33 4.25 20.84
C GLY A 162 -8.29 3.30 19.64
N GLY A 163 -9.07 2.22 19.74
CA GLY A 163 -9.28 1.25 18.67
C GLY A 163 -10.13 1.80 17.52
N ASP A 164 -10.69 0.87 16.74
CA ASP A 164 -11.55 1.18 15.61
C ASP A 164 -12.67 0.13 15.51
N ASN A 165 -13.92 0.57 15.58
CA ASN A 165 -15.10 -0.29 15.40
C ASN A 165 -15.66 -0.27 13.97
N TYR A 166 -15.00 0.43 13.04
CA TYR A 166 -15.35 0.58 11.63
C TYR A 166 -16.73 1.18 11.39
N ALA A 167 -17.17 2.07 12.29
CA ALA A 167 -18.45 2.75 12.22
C ALA A 167 -18.35 4.17 12.82
N ASP A 168 -19.34 5.00 12.51
CA ASP A 168 -19.46 6.34 13.12
C ASP A 168 -20.29 6.34 14.42
N GLU A 169 -20.82 5.18 14.82
CA GLU A 169 -21.60 5.00 16.04
C GLU A 169 -21.02 3.86 16.89
N PRO A 170 -20.95 3.99 18.23
CA PRO A 170 -21.47 5.08 19.05
C PRO A 170 -20.54 6.32 19.12
N LYS A 171 -19.40 6.30 18.42
CA LYS A 171 -18.45 7.40 18.35
C LYS A 171 -18.01 7.56 16.89
N PRO A 172 -17.80 8.81 16.43
CA PRO A 172 -17.37 9.07 15.06
C PRO A 172 -16.01 8.43 14.78
N LEU A 173 -15.77 8.09 13.51
CA LEU A 173 -14.47 7.63 13.02
C LEU A 173 -13.91 6.45 13.81
N GLY A 174 -14.74 5.45 14.09
CA GLY A 174 -14.29 4.22 14.73
C GLY A 174 -14.14 4.31 16.24
N GLY A 175 -14.26 5.51 16.82
CA GLY A 175 -13.96 5.78 18.23
C GLY A 175 -12.46 5.87 18.54
N GLY A 176 -11.59 6.06 17.53
CA GLY A 176 -10.14 6.16 17.72
C GLY A 176 -9.70 7.38 18.54
N GLY A 177 -10.42 8.50 18.46
CA GLY A 177 -10.13 9.70 19.25
C GLY A 177 -8.79 10.34 18.90
N ASP A 178 -8.00 10.65 19.94
CA ASP A 178 -6.72 11.37 19.83
C ASP A 178 -5.71 10.67 18.91
N ARG A 179 -4.80 11.45 18.31
CA ARG A 179 -3.73 10.95 17.44
C ARG A 179 -2.45 10.82 18.26
N ILE A 180 -1.79 9.67 18.20
CA ILE A 180 -0.61 9.36 19.05
C ILE A 180 0.66 9.09 18.24
N ALA A 181 0.53 8.70 16.96
CA ALA A 181 1.67 8.59 16.07
C ALA A 181 1.31 8.96 14.63
N CYS A 182 2.30 9.47 13.89
CA CYS A 182 2.12 9.88 12.50
C CYS A 182 3.40 9.71 11.68
N GLY A 183 3.26 9.40 10.39
CA GLY A 183 4.38 9.33 9.43
C GLY A 183 3.96 9.78 8.04
N VAL A 184 4.76 10.64 7.40
CA VAL A 184 4.47 11.15 6.04
C VAL A 184 5.02 10.19 4.98
N ILE A 185 4.19 9.86 4.01
CA ILE A 185 4.50 8.99 2.87
C ILE A 185 5.13 9.87 1.78
N GLN A 186 6.43 9.68 1.51
CA GLN A 186 7.24 10.52 0.60
C GLN A 186 7.40 9.95 -0.81
#